data_AF-A0A5J4VVH6-F1
#
_entry.id   AF-A0A5J4VVH6-F1
#
_cell.length_a   1.000
_cell.length_b   1.000
_cell.length_c   1.000
_cell.angle_alpha   90.00
_cell.angle_beta   90.00
_cell.angle_gamma   90.00
#
_symmetry.space_group_name_H-M   'P 1'
#
loop_
_entity.id
_entity.type
_entity.pdbx_description
1 polymer ?
#
loop_
_entity_poly.entity_id
_entity_poly.type
_entity_poly.pdbx_seq_one_letter_code
_entity_poly.pdbx_strand_id
1 'polypeptide(L)'
;MNWAQINVRQEELDEQCHILLNEAHSVEVDERILAIKRLVHLVINTDKAGFITELDIFDSKLLPAFAQVLSSNCESVIKMEIFQAITFLLANMKNETTFFYLLSNNRIYNLLRKEKVDINDNDLVSYYASVLRTLSFKITTENLPLFLVNSKEMPIFSLATDFIDYPDNIVKAVVRTTLLNILKLNNQQIPSQMNPMRQQKKMKMMNKKIIFISNKQEFQLTIVSQCHQGCSNKILRFNQLNNYAQR
;
A
#
# COMPACT_ATOMS: atom_id res chain seq x y z
N MET A 1 -3.57 -34.32 -0.24
CA MET A 1 -4.53 -33.20 -0.23
C MET A 1 -5.92 -33.78 -0.49
N ASN A 2 -6.90 -33.43 0.33
CA ASN A 2 -8.26 -33.95 0.22
C ASN A 2 -9.07 -33.01 -0.69
N TRP A 3 -9.52 -33.50 -1.85
CA TRP A 3 -10.31 -32.73 -2.83
C TRP A 3 -11.53 -32.03 -2.20
N ALA A 4 -12.09 -32.60 -1.13
CA ALA A 4 -13.18 -32.00 -0.37
C ALA A 4 -12.81 -30.64 0.26
N GLN A 5 -11.57 -30.44 0.71
CA GLN A 5 -11.14 -29.18 1.32
C GLN A 5 -10.94 -28.06 0.29
N ILE A 6 -10.63 -28.42 -0.96
CA ILE A 6 -10.48 -27.45 -2.05
C ILE A 6 -11.86 -26.99 -2.52
N ASN A 7 -12.81 -27.92 -2.71
CA ASN A 7 -14.17 -27.57 -3.12
C ASN A 7 -14.90 -26.66 -2.13
N VAL A 8 -14.79 -26.95 -0.83
CA VAL A 8 -15.43 -26.11 0.21
C VAL A 8 -14.90 -24.68 0.19
N ARG A 9 -13.61 -24.47 -0.12
CA ARG A 9 -13.03 -23.12 -0.22
C ARG A 9 -13.49 -22.38 -1.47
N GLN A 10 -13.69 -23.07 -2.59
CA GLN A 10 -14.22 -22.44 -3.79
C GLN A 10 -15.68 -22.01 -3.61
N GLU A 11 -16.50 -22.85 -2.99
CA GLU A 11 -17.89 -22.50 -2.65
C GLU A 11 -17.94 -21.27 -1.72
N GLU A 12 -17.09 -21.22 -0.70
CA GLU A 12 -17.03 -20.09 0.23
C GLU A 12 -16.59 -18.79 -0.48
N LEU A 13 -15.59 -18.86 -1.37
CA LEU A 13 -15.17 -17.71 -2.18
C LEU A 13 -16.29 -17.20 -3.09
N ASP A 14 -17.02 -18.11 -3.73
CA ASP A 14 -18.12 -17.77 -4.62
C ASP A 14 -19.28 -17.12 -3.86
N GLU A 15 -19.62 -17.65 -2.69
CA GLU A 15 -20.63 -17.07 -1.81
C GLU A 15 -20.26 -15.63 -1.42
N GLN A 16 -19.02 -15.40 -0.96
CA GLN A 16 -18.61 -14.05 -0.56
C GLN A 16 -18.53 -13.09 -1.75
N CYS A 17 -18.16 -13.56 -2.95
CA CYS A 17 -18.22 -12.74 -4.16
C CYS A 17 -19.67 -12.37 -4.51
N HIS A 18 -20.61 -13.32 -4.39
CA HIS A 18 -22.03 -13.06 -4.60
C HIS A 18 -22.57 -12.01 -3.62
N ILE A 19 -22.22 -12.09 -2.34
CA ILE A 19 -22.63 -11.09 -1.33
C ILE A 19 -22.04 -9.71 -1.67
N LEU A 20 -20.75 -9.64 -1.98
CA LEU A 20 -20.07 -8.37 -2.30
C LEU A 20 -20.66 -7.66 -3.53
N LEU A 21 -20.97 -8.43 -4.56
CA LEU A 21 -21.49 -7.95 -5.85
C LEU A 21 -23.01 -7.73 -5.85
N ASN A 22 -23.71 -8.10 -4.78
CA ASN A 22 -25.15 -7.89 -4.71
C ASN A 22 -25.46 -6.41 -4.47
N GLU A 23 -26.02 -5.76 -5.50
CA GLU A 23 -26.46 -4.36 -5.44
C GLU A 23 -27.92 -4.21 -4.99
N ALA A 24 -28.59 -5.32 -4.64
CA ALA A 24 -29.95 -5.26 -4.11
C ALA A 24 -29.96 -4.55 -2.74
N HIS A 25 -30.98 -3.73 -2.50
CA HIS A 25 -31.25 -3.09 -1.20
C HIS A 25 -31.37 -4.06 -0.01
N SER A 26 -31.39 -5.38 -0.27
CA SER A 26 -31.51 -6.42 0.74
C SER A 26 -30.21 -6.74 1.47
N VAL A 27 -29.04 -6.37 0.92
CA VAL A 27 -27.74 -6.62 1.56
C VAL A 27 -27.27 -5.34 2.22
N GLU A 28 -27.13 -5.37 3.55
CA GLU A 28 -26.65 -4.22 4.31
C GLU A 28 -25.16 -3.95 4.01
N VAL A 29 -24.75 -2.68 4.12
CA VAL A 29 -23.36 -2.24 3.92
C VAL A 29 -22.38 -3.06 4.78
N ASP A 30 -22.78 -3.41 6.00
CA ASP A 30 -21.98 -4.21 6.93
C ASP A 30 -21.71 -5.63 6.43
N GLU A 31 -22.67 -6.25 5.74
CA GLU A 31 -22.50 -7.59 5.16
C GLU A 31 -21.49 -7.55 4.00
N ARG A 32 -21.53 -6.50 3.18
CA ARG A 32 -20.56 -6.32 2.08
C ARG A 32 -19.15 -6.06 2.60
N ILE A 33 -19.02 -5.25 3.65
CA ILE A 33 -17.74 -5.03 4.35
C ILE A 33 -17.20 -6.34 4.93
N LEU A 34 -18.07 -7.14 5.56
CA LEU A 34 -17.69 -8.44 6.10
C LEU A 34 -17.27 -9.41 4.99
N ALA A 35 -17.96 -9.42 3.85
CA ALA A 35 -17.62 -10.24 2.69
C ALA A 35 -16.23 -9.88 2.13
N ILE A 36 -15.90 -8.58 2.01
CA ILE A 36 -14.56 -8.13 1.59
C ILE A 36 -13.48 -8.68 2.53
N LYS A 37 -13.67 -8.55 3.84
CA LYS A 37 -12.73 -9.05 4.85
C LYS A 37 -12.56 -10.57 4.72
N ARG A 38 -13.66 -11.32 4.62
CA ARG A 38 -13.63 -12.77 4.48
C ARG A 38 -12.90 -13.22 3.21
N LEU A 39 -13.19 -12.59 2.06
CA LEU A 39 -12.50 -12.88 0.79
C LEU A 39 -10.99 -12.74 0.92
N VAL A 40 -10.51 -11.62 1.47
CA VAL A 40 -9.07 -11.39 1.62
C VAL A 40 -8.45 -12.35 2.62
N HIS A 41 -9.14 -12.64 3.73
CA HIS A 41 -8.66 -13.62 4.70
C HIS A 41 -8.54 -15.03 4.11
N LEU A 42 -9.51 -15.46 3.30
CA LEU A 42 -9.46 -16.73 2.59
C LEU A 42 -8.24 -16.78 1.67
N VAL A 43 -8.03 -15.76 0.84
CA VAL A 43 -6.89 -15.69 -0.09
C VAL A 43 -5.53 -15.68 0.63
N ILE A 44 -5.42 -14.98 1.75
CA ILE A 44 -4.17 -14.99 2.54
C ILE A 44 -3.95 -16.36 3.21
N ASN A 45 -5.02 -17.01 3.65
CA ASN A 45 -4.92 -18.33 4.27
C ASN A 45 -4.58 -19.43 3.25
N THR A 46 -5.07 -19.33 2.01
CA THR A 46 -4.68 -20.23 0.91
C THR A 46 -3.21 -20.04 0.55
N ASP A 47 -2.73 -18.79 0.49
CA ASP A 47 -1.33 -18.45 0.28
C ASP A 47 -0.41 -19.09 1.35
N LYS A 48 -0.76 -18.89 2.63
CA LYS A 48 0.01 -19.42 3.77
C LYS A 48 0.10 -20.93 3.80
N ALA A 49 -0.95 -21.61 3.36
CA ALA A 49 -0.98 -23.06 3.35
C ALA A 49 -0.36 -23.68 2.07
N GLY A 50 0.24 -22.85 1.20
CA GLY A 50 1.01 -23.30 0.04
C GLY A 50 0.16 -23.80 -1.13
N PHE A 51 -1.13 -23.44 -1.16
CA PHE A 51 -2.05 -23.82 -2.23
C PHE A 51 -1.89 -22.90 -3.46
N ILE A 52 -0.68 -22.85 -4.02
CA ILE A 52 -0.31 -22.04 -5.21
C ILE A 52 -1.17 -22.43 -6.44
N THR A 53 -1.88 -23.55 -6.41
CA THR A 53 -2.76 -24.00 -7.50
C THR A 53 -3.98 -23.10 -7.75
N GLU A 54 -4.24 -22.11 -6.91
CA GLU A 54 -5.39 -21.21 -7.03
C GLU A 54 -5.01 -19.78 -7.46
N LEU A 55 -3.90 -19.60 -8.19
CA LEU A 55 -3.51 -18.29 -8.75
C LEU A 55 -4.63 -17.66 -9.60
N ASP A 56 -5.48 -18.47 -10.20
CA ASP A 56 -6.64 -18.02 -10.97
C ASP A 56 -7.68 -17.27 -10.11
N ILE A 57 -7.69 -17.39 -8.78
CA ILE A 57 -8.64 -16.65 -7.91
C ILE A 57 -8.48 -15.14 -8.09
N PHE A 58 -7.25 -14.64 -8.24
CA PHE A 58 -7.04 -13.20 -8.41
C PHE A 58 -7.72 -12.68 -9.67
N ASP A 59 -7.56 -13.40 -10.77
CA ASP A 59 -8.03 -12.97 -12.10
C ASP A 59 -9.49 -13.33 -12.38
N SER A 60 -10.00 -14.41 -11.79
CA SER A 60 -11.37 -14.87 -12.03
C SER A 60 -12.37 -14.38 -10.98
N LYS A 61 -11.92 -14.01 -9.78
CA LYS A 61 -12.82 -13.68 -8.65
C LYS A 61 -12.45 -12.35 -7.97
N LEU A 62 -11.31 -12.30 -7.26
CA LEU A 62 -11.02 -11.22 -6.31
C LEU A 62 -10.87 -9.85 -6.97
N LEU A 63 -9.95 -9.71 -7.94
CA LEU A 63 -9.69 -8.43 -8.58
C LEU A 63 -10.85 -7.96 -9.47
N PRO A 64 -11.53 -8.83 -10.24
CA PRO A 64 -12.76 -8.45 -10.94
C PRO A 64 -13.85 -7.94 -10.00
N ALA A 65 -14.07 -8.62 -8.86
CA ALA A 65 -15.09 -8.19 -7.91
C ALA A 65 -14.75 -6.82 -7.31
N PHE A 66 -13.50 -6.60 -6.94
CA PHE A 66 -13.03 -5.29 -6.46
C PHE A 66 -13.14 -4.20 -7.53
N ALA A 67 -12.78 -4.51 -8.78
CA ALA A 67 -12.91 -3.57 -9.88
C ALA A 67 -14.37 -3.16 -10.10
N GLN A 68 -15.29 -4.13 -10.08
CA GLN A 68 -16.71 -3.88 -10.27
C GLN A 68 -17.26 -2.95 -9.18
N VAL A 69 -16.98 -3.24 -7.91
CA VAL A 69 -17.45 -2.41 -6.79
C VAL A 69 -16.82 -1.02 -6.77
N LEU A 70 -15.53 -0.89 -7.07
CA LEU A 70 -14.88 0.43 -7.15
C LEU A 70 -15.48 1.29 -8.29
N SER A 71 -15.89 0.65 -9.39
CA SER A 71 -16.50 1.30 -10.56
C SER A 71 -18.00 1.61 -10.39
N SER A 72 -18.68 0.92 -9.47
CA SER A 72 -20.09 1.14 -9.21
C SER A 72 -20.32 2.37 -8.31
N ASN A 73 -21.55 2.86 -8.31
CA ASN A 73 -21.99 3.91 -7.40
C ASN A 73 -22.32 3.31 -6.03
N CYS A 74 -21.31 2.82 -5.32
CA CYS A 74 -21.43 2.34 -3.95
C CYS A 74 -20.89 3.36 -2.95
N GLU A 75 -21.25 3.16 -1.68
CA GLU A 75 -20.85 3.98 -0.54
C GLU A 75 -19.32 4.05 -0.42
N SER A 76 -18.78 5.24 -0.13
CA SER A 76 -17.33 5.44 0.07
C SER A 76 -16.74 4.45 1.07
N VAL A 77 -17.49 4.08 2.11
CA VAL A 77 -17.05 3.11 3.13
C VAL A 77 -16.68 1.76 2.54
N ILE A 78 -17.43 1.28 1.55
CA ILE A 78 -17.14 0.00 0.87
C ILE A 78 -15.88 0.14 0.01
N LYS A 79 -15.71 1.27 -0.68
CA LYS A 79 -14.50 1.55 -1.47
C LYS A 79 -13.26 1.67 -0.60
N MET A 80 -13.37 2.34 0.55
CA MET A 80 -12.32 2.41 1.58
C MET A 80 -11.93 1.02 2.07
N GLU A 81 -12.93 0.17 2.35
CA GLU A 81 -12.68 -1.20 2.78
C GLU A 81 -11.94 -2.00 1.71
N ILE A 82 -12.24 -1.82 0.41
CA ILE A 82 -11.48 -2.46 -0.68
C ILE A 82 -10.01 -2.02 -0.68
N PHE A 83 -9.72 -0.71 -0.54
CA PHE A 83 -8.33 -0.23 -0.47
C PHE A 83 -7.61 -0.75 0.77
N GLN A 84 -8.31 -0.84 1.91
CA GLN A 84 -7.77 -1.45 3.12
C GLN A 84 -7.51 -2.96 2.93
N ALA A 85 -8.42 -3.67 2.28
CA ALA A 85 -8.28 -5.09 1.91
C ALA A 85 -7.06 -5.33 1.02
N ILE A 86 -6.86 -4.52 -0.03
CA ILE A 86 -5.69 -4.61 -0.91
C ILE A 86 -4.41 -4.34 -0.10
N THR A 87 -4.41 -3.34 0.78
CA THR A 87 -3.28 -3.03 1.67
C THR A 87 -2.94 -4.23 2.56
N PHE A 88 -3.96 -4.82 3.20
CA PHE A 88 -3.81 -5.98 4.07
C PHE A 88 -3.31 -7.21 3.31
N LEU A 89 -3.84 -7.45 2.11
CA LEU A 89 -3.38 -8.52 1.20
C LEU A 89 -1.89 -8.34 0.90
N LEU A 90 -1.48 -7.19 0.35
CA LEU A 90 -0.08 -6.91 0.01
C LEU A 90 0.87 -7.04 1.20
N ALA A 91 0.44 -6.61 2.39
CA ALA A 91 1.25 -6.70 3.59
C ALA A 91 1.49 -8.15 4.04
N ASN A 92 0.48 -9.03 3.89
CA ASN A 92 0.45 -10.36 4.51
C ASN A 92 0.72 -11.55 3.58
N MET A 93 0.76 -11.37 2.26
CA MET A 93 1.21 -12.43 1.34
C MET A 93 2.64 -12.85 1.69
N LYS A 94 2.86 -14.16 1.83
CA LYS A 94 4.15 -14.75 2.23
C LYS A 94 4.81 -15.53 1.11
N ASN A 95 4.02 -16.15 0.23
CA ASN A 95 4.57 -16.89 -0.90
C ASN A 95 5.05 -15.91 -1.98
N GLU A 96 6.32 -15.98 -2.35
CA GLU A 96 6.91 -15.10 -3.37
C GLU A 96 6.30 -15.33 -4.75
N THR A 97 6.00 -16.57 -5.13
CA THR A 97 5.37 -16.89 -6.42
C THR A 97 3.99 -16.28 -6.51
N THR A 98 3.15 -16.45 -5.48
CA THR A 98 1.81 -15.85 -5.45
C THR A 98 1.89 -14.32 -5.43
N PHE A 99 2.84 -13.76 -4.68
CA PHE A 99 3.05 -12.33 -4.63
C PHE A 99 3.50 -11.76 -5.98
N PHE A 100 4.45 -12.39 -6.66
CA PHE A 100 4.89 -11.98 -7.99
C PHE A 100 3.78 -12.13 -9.02
N TYR A 101 2.96 -13.17 -8.92
CA TYR A 101 1.78 -13.31 -9.77
C TYR A 101 0.80 -12.15 -9.59
N LEU A 102 0.45 -11.79 -8.34
CA LEU A 102 -0.41 -10.65 -8.04
C LEU A 102 0.11 -9.34 -8.66
N LEU A 103 1.42 -9.12 -8.62
CA LEU A 103 2.06 -7.91 -9.16
C LEU A 103 2.23 -7.94 -10.67
N SER A 104 2.37 -9.12 -11.26
CA SER A 104 2.61 -9.28 -12.70
C SER A 104 1.47 -8.69 -13.53
N ASN A 105 1.79 -8.31 -14.77
CA ASN A 105 0.87 -7.64 -15.69
C ASN A 105 0.22 -6.35 -15.14
N ASN A 106 0.84 -5.73 -14.13
CA ASN A 106 0.36 -4.50 -13.51
C ASN A 106 -1.11 -4.59 -13.03
N ARG A 107 -1.58 -5.75 -12.55
CA ARG A 107 -2.97 -5.98 -12.16
C ARG A 107 -3.48 -4.99 -11.12
N ILE A 108 -2.79 -4.89 -9.98
CA ILE A 108 -3.13 -3.92 -8.92
C ILE A 108 -3.04 -2.49 -9.44
N TYR A 109 -2.02 -2.17 -10.25
CA TYR A 109 -1.93 -0.85 -10.84
C TYR A 109 -3.12 -0.53 -11.77
N ASN A 110 -3.53 -1.47 -12.61
CA ASN A 110 -4.66 -1.30 -13.53
C ASN A 110 -5.97 -1.09 -12.75
N LEU A 111 -6.16 -1.83 -11.66
CA LEU A 111 -7.26 -1.62 -10.71
C LEU A 111 -7.23 -0.19 -10.15
N LEU A 112 -6.09 0.25 -9.61
CA LEU A 112 -5.95 1.59 -9.00
C LEU A 112 -6.02 2.75 -10.01
N ARG A 113 -5.67 2.52 -11.28
CA ARG A 113 -5.66 3.55 -12.32
C ARG A 113 -7.03 3.73 -12.97
N LYS A 114 -7.74 2.61 -13.23
CA LYS A 114 -9.03 2.63 -13.92
C LYS A 114 -10.08 3.32 -13.05
N GLU A 115 -10.02 3.07 -11.76
CA GLU A 115 -10.97 3.57 -10.79
C GLU A 115 -10.50 4.95 -10.30
N LYS A 116 -11.07 6.02 -10.87
CA LYS A 116 -10.76 7.39 -10.44
C LYS A 116 -11.26 7.57 -9.02
N VAL A 117 -10.33 7.66 -8.08
CA VAL A 117 -10.62 8.01 -6.67
C VAL A 117 -11.26 9.40 -6.62
N ASP A 118 -12.32 9.55 -5.85
CA ASP A 118 -12.87 10.87 -5.56
C ASP A 118 -11.88 11.64 -4.68
N ILE A 119 -11.25 12.65 -5.28
CA ILE A 119 -10.19 13.46 -4.65
C ILE A 119 -10.76 14.32 -3.52
N ASN A 120 -12.07 14.58 -3.52
CA ASN A 120 -12.74 15.37 -2.49
C ASN A 120 -12.98 14.58 -1.19
N ASP A 121 -12.94 13.26 -1.25
CA ASP A 121 -13.06 12.37 -0.09
C ASP A 121 -11.67 12.13 0.52
N ASN A 122 -11.31 12.95 1.52
CA ASN A 122 -10.00 12.89 2.18
C ASN A 122 -9.70 11.50 2.76
N ASP A 123 -10.71 10.83 3.31
CA ASP A 123 -10.55 9.52 3.92
C ASP A 123 -10.26 8.49 2.83
N LEU A 124 -11.04 8.49 1.75
CA LEU A 124 -10.81 7.60 0.60
C LEU A 124 -9.41 7.79 -0.02
N VAL A 125 -8.96 9.04 -0.17
CA VAL A 125 -7.61 9.36 -0.66
C VAL A 125 -6.54 8.85 0.31
N SER A 126 -6.76 8.91 1.62
CA SER A 126 -5.84 8.39 2.63
C SER A 126 -5.66 6.87 2.50
N TYR A 127 -6.76 6.12 2.34
CA TYR A 127 -6.71 4.67 2.10
C TYR A 127 -6.01 4.34 0.77
N TYR A 128 -6.31 5.09 -0.29
CA TYR A 128 -5.63 4.93 -1.59
C TYR A 128 -4.12 5.17 -1.48
N ALA A 129 -3.70 6.24 -0.80
CA ALA A 129 -2.30 6.57 -0.58
C ALA A 129 -1.59 5.47 0.25
N SER A 130 -2.29 4.85 1.19
CA SER A 130 -1.79 3.71 1.97
C SER A 130 -1.50 2.48 1.10
N VAL A 131 -2.35 2.19 0.10
CA VAL A 131 -2.08 1.13 -0.88
C VAL A 131 -0.79 1.44 -1.65
N LEU A 132 -0.65 2.66 -2.18
CA LEU A 132 0.55 3.07 -2.91
C LEU A 132 1.82 2.92 -2.06
N ARG A 133 1.76 3.37 -0.80
CA ARG A 133 2.87 3.25 0.16
C ARG A 133 3.23 1.78 0.40
N THR A 134 2.24 0.93 0.66
CA THR A 134 2.45 -0.50 0.92
C THR A 134 3.07 -1.19 -0.28
N LEU A 135 2.58 -0.89 -1.50
CA LEU A 135 3.21 -1.36 -2.74
C LEU A 135 4.67 -0.91 -2.82
N SER A 136 4.97 0.37 -2.57
CA SER A 136 6.34 0.90 -2.67
C SER A 136 7.34 0.19 -1.76
N PHE A 137 6.90 -0.29 -0.59
CA PHE A 137 7.74 -1.05 0.34
C PHE A 137 7.94 -2.51 -0.06
N LYS A 138 7.04 -3.07 -0.86
CA LYS A 138 7.11 -4.45 -1.33
C LYS A 138 7.85 -4.60 -2.66
N ILE A 139 8.10 -3.50 -3.36
CA ILE A 139 8.93 -3.52 -4.56
C ILE A 139 10.39 -3.69 -4.16
N THR A 140 11.02 -4.70 -4.73
CA THR A 140 12.44 -5.01 -4.60
C THR A 140 13.09 -4.93 -5.97
N THR A 141 14.41 -4.98 -6.01
CA THR A 141 15.17 -5.07 -7.27
C THR A 141 14.78 -6.27 -8.13
N GLU A 142 14.35 -7.36 -7.50
CA GLU A 142 14.01 -8.62 -8.16
C GLU A 142 12.66 -8.56 -8.87
N ASN A 143 11.67 -7.92 -8.26
CA ASN A 143 10.31 -7.84 -8.81
C ASN A 143 10.06 -6.55 -9.60
N LEU A 144 10.96 -5.57 -9.54
CA LEU A 144 10.86 -4.32 -10.29
C LEU A 144 10.60 -4.50 -11.80
N PRO A 145 11.26 -5.46 -12.51
CA PRO A 145 11.00 -5.68 -13.93
C PRO A 145 9.53 -6.01 -14.23
N LEU A 146 8.83 -6.70 -13.32
CA LEU A 146 7.42 -7.09 -13.50
C LEU A 146 6.48 -5.87 -13.65
N PHE A 147 6.83 -4.74 -13.04
CA PHE A 147 6.07 -3.50 -13.14
C PHE A 147 6.37 -2.71 -14.42
N LEU A 148 7.54 -2.93 -15.01
CA LEU A 148 8.06 -2.17 -16.15
C LEU A 148 7.83 -2.85 -17.50
N VAL A 149 7.44 -4.14 -17.52
CA VAL A 149 7.24 -4.92 -18.77
C VAL A 149 6.39 -4.17 -19.80
N ASN A 150 5.27 -3.59 -19.35
CA ASN A 150 4.27 -2.95 -20.21
C ASN A 150 4.24 -1.42 -20.08
N SER A 151 5.22 -0.80 -19.41
CA SER A 151 5.19 0.64 -19.14
C SER A 151 6.56 1.28 -19.26
N LYS A 152 6.61 2.45 -19.90
CA LYS A 152 7.82 3.28 -20.00
C LYS A 152 8.15 4.00 -18.69
N GLU A 153 7.18 4.10 -17.78
CA GLU A 153 7.32 4.77 -16.49
C GLU A 153 6.82 3.85 -15.36
N MET A 154 7.43 3.96 -14.18
CA MET A 154 6.99 3.22 -13.00
C MET A 154 5.50 3.54 -12.71
N PRO A 155 4.60 2.55 -12.76
CA PRO A 155 3.16 2.79 -12.68
C PRO A 155 2.73 3.47 -11.37
N ILE A 156 3.25 2.99 -10.23
CA ILE A 156 2.96 3.54 -8.89
C ILE A 156 3.54 4.95 -8.73
N PHE A 157 4.66 5.27 -9.39
CA PHE A 157 5.22 6.61 -9.37
C PHE A 157 4.26 7.61 -10.03
N SER A 158 3.69 7.25 -11.18
CA SER A 158 2.72 8.12 -11.88
C SER A 158 1.51 8.41 -11.00
N LEU A 159 0.92 7.40 -10.35
CA LEU A 159 -0.24 7.59 -9.47
C LEU A 159 0.11 8.45 -8.26
N ALA A 160 1.26 8.22 -7.63
CA ALA A 160 1.68 9.00 -6.47
C ALA A 160 1.95 10.48 -6.82
N THR A 161 2.39 10.80 -8.04
CA THR A 161 2.65 12.20 -8.42
C THR A 161 1.41 13.07 -8.47
N ASP A 162 0.23 12.48 -8.66
CA ASP A 162 -1.04 13.20 -8.71
C ASP A 162 -1.44 13.78 -7.33
N PHE A 163 -0.86 13.26 -6.25
CA PHE A 163 -1.18 13.64 -4.86
C PHE A 163 -0.07 14.43 -4.14
N ILE A 164 0.94 14.93 -4.86
CA ILE A 164 2.08 15.66 -4.25
C ILE A 164 1.64 16.93 -3.52
N ASP A 165 0.69 17.65 -4.10
CA ASP A 165 0.19 18.93 -3.59
C ASP A 165 -1.19 18.77 -2.92
N TYR A 166 -1.56 17.55 -2.51
CA TYR A 166 -2.81 17.28 -1.81
C TYR A 166 -2.92 18.11 -0.50
N PRO A 167 -4.10 18.65 -0.14
CA PRO A 167 -4.24 19.53 1.02
C PRO A 167 -3.86 18.85 2.34
N ASP A 168 -4.23 17.59 2.54
CA ASP A 168 -3.93 16.84 3.75
C ASP A 168 -2.42 16.54 3.90
N ASN A 169 -1.88 16.95 5.05
CA ASN A 169 -0.49 16.74 5.42
C ASN A 169 -0.12 15.27 5.61
N ILE A 170 -1.05 14.44 6.10
CA ILE A 170 -0.84 13.01 6.30
C ILE A 170 -0.67 12.33 4.93
N VAL A 171 -1.61 12.57 4.01
CA VAL A 171 -1.53 12.09 2.63
C VAL A 171 -0.23 12.55 1.96
N LYS A 172 0.14 13.83 2.08
CA LYS A 172 1.42 14.34 1.55
C LYS A 172 2.63 13.59 2.12
N ALA A 173 2.66 13.31 3.42
CA ALA A 173 3.76 12.58 4.05
C ALA A 173 3.84 11.13 3.55
N VAL A 174 2.70 10.47 3.40
CA VAL A 174 2.59 9.13 2.82
C VAL A 174 3.09 9.12 1.37
N VAL A 175 2.58 10.01 0.52
CA VAL A 175 2.98 10.14 -0.89
C VAL A 175 4.47 10.42 -1.04
N ARG A 176 5.04 11.32 -0.22
CA ARG A 176 6.49 11.60 -0.24
C ARG A 176 7.31 10.38 0.12
N THR A 177 6.87 9.61 1.12
CA THR A 177 7.52 8.35 1.51
C THR A 177 7.49 7.36 0.35
N THR A 178 6.33 7.19 -0.29
CA THR A 178 6.15 6.33 -1.47
C THR A 178 7.10 6.70 -2.59
N LEU A 179 7.15 7.99 -2.97
CA LEU A 179 8.02 8.48 -4.03
C LEU A 179 9.50 8.25 -3.66
N LEU A 180 9.91 8.54 -2.42
CA LEU A 180 11.29 8.32 -1.96
C LEU A 180 11.70 6.85 -2.02
N ASN A 181 10.82 5.92 -1.62
CA ASN A 181 11.11 4.49 -1.68
C ASN A 181 11.36 4.05 -3.13
N ILE A 182 10.52 4.49 -4.05
CA ILE A 182 10.68 4.25 -5.49
C ILE A 182 12.01 4.81 -6.02
N LEU A 183 12.37 6.02 -5.61
CA LEU A 183 13.59 6.68 -6.05
C LEU A 183 14.86 5.96 -5.55
N LYS A 184 14.83 5.40 -4.34
CA LYS A 184 15.95 4.63 -3.78
C LYS A 184 16.25 3.39 -4.61
N LEU A 185 15.22 2.68 -5.08
CA LEU A 185 15.36 1.49 -5.93
C LEU A 185 16.11 1.82 -7.25
N ASN A 186 15.78 2.97 -7.84
CA ASN A 186 16.38 3.43 -9.09
C ASN A 186 17.87 3.80 -8.97
N ASN A 187 18.31 4.21 -7.78
CA ASN A 187 19.72 4.54 -7.54
C ASN A 187 20.60 3.29 -7.32
N GLN A 188 20.00 2.16 -6.92
CA GLN A 188 20.72 0.92 -6.62
C GLN A 188 20.85 0.02 -7.85
N GLN A 189 19.88 0.04 -8.76
CA GLN A 189 19.95 -0.65 -10.04
C GLN A 189 19.24 0.19 -11.09
N ILE A 190 20.02 0.80 -12.00
CA ILE A 190 19.50 1.28 -13.28
C ILE A 190 19.70 0.13 -14.27
N PRO A 191 18.70 -0.73 -14.54
CA PRO A 191 18.70 -1.39 -15.82
C PRO A 191 18.67 -0.28 -16.86
N SER A 192 19.59 -0.32 -17.81
CA SER A 192 19.75 0.59 -18.96
C SER A 192 18.48 0.84 -19.80
N GLN A 193 17.37 0.20 -19.44
CA GLN A 193 16.05 0.30 -20.05
C GLN A 193 15.13 1.36 -19.40
N MET A 194 15.37 1.76 -18.14
CA MET A 194 14.69 2.93 -17.57
C MET A 194 15.44 4.18 -17.99
N ASN A 195 14.97 4.84 -19.06
CA ASN A 195 15.58 6.06 -19.57
C ASN A 195 15.50 7.15 -18.47
N PRO A 196 16.59 7.47 -17.74
CA PRO A 196 16.53 8.27 -16.52
C PRO A 196 16.13 9.72 -16.81
N MET A 197 16.19 10.15 -18.07
CA MET A 197 16.16 11.55 -18.46
C MET A 197 14.80 12.26 -18.33
N ARG A 198 13.67 11.54 -18.47
CA ARG A 198 12.33 12.17 -18.36
C ARG A 198 11.87 12.25 -16.91
N GLN A 199 12.08 11.20 -16.12
CA GLN A 199 11.86 11.29 -14.68
C GLN A 199 12.88 12.25 -14.07
N GLN A 200 14.19 12.21 -14.37
CA GLN A 200 15.19 13.14 -13.80
C GLN A 200 14.85 14.63 -13.93
N LYS A 201 14.15 15.10 -14.96
CA LYS A 201 13.75 16.53 -15.02
C LYS A 201 12.61 16.87 -14.06
N LYS A 202 11.54 16.07 -14.01
CA LYS A 202 10.46 16.21 -13.01
C LYS A 202 10.96 15.89 -11.59
N MET A 203 11.86 14.92 -11.48
CA MET A 203 12.47 14.36 -10.29
C MET A 203 13.60 15.24 -9.74
N LYS A 204 14.33 16.03 -10.55
CA LYS A 204 15.23 17.09 -10.04
C LYS A 204 14.44 18.28 -9.47
N MET A 205 13.29 18.60 -10.06
CA MET A 205 12.37 19.61 -9.49
C MET A 205 11.65 19.10 -8.23
N MET A 206 11.20 17.84 -8.20
CA MET A 206 10.61 17.21 -7.02
C MET A 206 11.65 16.88 -5.94
N ASN A 207 12.86 16.41 -6.28
CA ASN A 207 13.92 16.10 -5.32
C ASN A 207 14.36 17.34 -4.54
N LYS A 208 14.41 18.54 -5.13
CA LYS A 208 14.68 19.76 -4.35
C LYS A 208 13.62 20.00 -3.28
N LYS A 209 12.33 19.79 -3.58
CA LYS A 209 11.23 19.93 -2.60
C LYS A 209 11.20 18.78 -1.60
N ILE A 210 11.39 17.53 -2.03
CA ILE A 210 11.28 16.33 -1.20
C ILE A 210 12.52 16.14 -0.32
N ILE A 211 13.75 16.30 -0.83
CA ILE A 211 15.00 16.24 -0.04
C ILE A 211 15.02 17.36 1.01
N PHE A 212 14.57 18.57 0.67
CA PHE A 212 14.47 19.66 1.63
C PHE A 212 13.49 19.35 2.78
N ILE A 213 12.45 18.56 2.53
CA ILE A 213 11.45 18.15 3.53
C ILE A 213 11.91 16.92 4.34
N SER A 214 12.55 15.92 3.70
CA SER A 214 13.15 14.78 4.41
C SER A 214 14.25 15.21 5.36
N ASN A 215 15.13 16.13 4.92
CA ASN A 215 16.16 16.70 5.79
C ASN A 215 15.55 17.48 6.97
N LYS A 216 14.34 18.06 6.82
CA LYS A 216 13.63 18.76 7.90
C LYS A 216 13.01 17.78 8.92
N GLN A 217 12.50 16.63 8.47
CA GLN A 217 11.99 15.57 9.36
C GLN A 217 13.12 14.85 10.12
N GLU A 218 14.24 14.57 9.46
CA GLU A 218 15.45 14.06 10.14
C GLU A 218 16.00 15.09 11.13
N PHE A 219 15.99 16.39 10.79
CA PHE A 219 16.38 17.45 11.74
C PHE A 219 15.49 17.48 12.98
N GLN A 220 14.17 17.32 12.83
CA GLN A 220 13.26 17.30 13.99
C GLN A 220 13.45 16.04 14.85
N LEU A 221 13.65 14.86 14.26
CA LEU A 221 13.95 13.64 15.02
C LEU A 221 15.32 13.72 15.73
N THR A 222 16.29 14.39 15.14
CA THR A 222 17.62 14.63 15.75
C THR A 222 17.55 15.64 16.89
N ILE A 223 16.73 16.70 16.76
CA ILE A 223 16.49 17.65 17.86
C ILE A 223 15.73 16.98 19.01
N VAL A 224 14.74 16.13 18.73
CA VAL A 224 13.98 15.40 19.77
C VAL A 224 14.88 14.39 20.49
N SER A 225 15.76 13.68 19.79
CA SER A 225 16.72 12.76 20.43
C SER A 225 17.82 13.48 21.23
N GLN A 226 18.31 14.63 20.74
CA GLN A 226 19.25 15.49 21.47
C GLN A 226 18.61 16.18 22.68
N CYS A 227 17.34 16.58 22.60
CA CYS A 227 16.57 17.10 23.74
C CYS A 227 16.31 16.02 24.79
N HIS A 228 15.98 14.78 24.40
CA HIS A 228 15.84 13.68 25.35
C HIS A 228 17.15 13.31 26.05
N GLN A 229 18.28 13.30 25.33
CA GLN A 229 19.61 13.09 25.94
C GLN A 229 20.02 14.27 26.85
N GLY A 230 19.72 15.50 26.45
CA GLY A 230 19.95 16.70 27.26
C GLY A 230 19.12 16.76 28.54
N CYS A 231 17.86 16.31 28.50
CA CYS A 231 17.00 16.18 29.67
C CYS A 231 17.42 15.04 30.59
N SER A 232 17.76 13.86 30.07
CA SER A 232 18.28 12.75 30.89
C SER A 232 19.60 13.12 31.59
N ASN A 233 20.50 13.84 30.94
CA ASN A 233 21.76 14.29 31.55
C ASN A 233 21.55 15.38 32.61
N LYS A 234 20.54 16.24 32.47
CA LYS A 234 20.16 17.22 33.50
C LYS A 234 19.50 16.55 34.70
N ILE A 235 18.65 15.54 34.49
CA ILE A 235 18.00 14.76 35.57
C ILE A 235 19.05 13.92 36.32
N LEU A 236 20.01 13.31 35.62
CA LEU A 236 21.13 12.60 36.25
C LEU A 236 22.02 13.53 37.07
N ARG A 237 22.33 14.74 36.59
CA ARG A 237 23.07 15.74 37.37
C ARG A 237 22.28 16.25 38.58
N PHE A 238 20.96 16.41 38.45
CA PHE A 238 20.10 16.84 39.56
C PHE A 238 20.00 15.76 40.66
N ASN A 239 19.92 14.48 40.27
CA ASN A 239 19.91 13.35 41.21
C ASN A 239 21.29 13.11 41.86
N GLN A 240 22.39 13.37 41.14
CA GLN A 240 23.74 13.32 41.71
C GLN A 240 23.97 14.46 42.72
N LEU A 241 23.47 15.67 42.46
CA LEU A 241 23.56 16.80 43.39
C LEU A 241 22.69 16.60 44.65
N ASN A 242 21.50 16.02 44.52
CA ASN A 242 20.64 15.72 45.68
C ASN A 242 21.21 14.62 46.60
N ASN A 243 21.98 13.67 46.07
CA ASN A 243 22.65 12.65 46.88
C ASN A 243 23.85 13.18 47.70
N TYR A 244 24.37 14.36 47.36
CA TYR A 244 25.39 15.05 48.19
C TYR A 244 24.77 15.95 49.27
N ALA A 245 23.50 16.34 49.13
CA ALA A 245 22.79 17.16 50.13
C ALA A 245 22.12 16.34 51.25
N GLN A 246 22.17 15.00 51.19
CA GLN A 246 21.63 14.07 52.20
C GLN A 246 22.73 13.27 52.93
N ARG A 247 23.97 13.77 52.98
CA ARG A 247 25.05 13.25 53.83
C ARG A 247 25.62 14.35 54.71
#